data_AF-A0A961UBJ5-F1
#
_entry.id   AF-A0A961UBJ5-F1
#
_cell.length_a   1.000
_cell.length_b   1.000
_cell.length_c   1.000
_cell.angle_alpha   90.00
_cell.angle_beta   90.00
_cell.angle_gamma   90.00
#
_symmetry.space_group_name_H-M   'P 1'
#
loop_
_entity.id
_entity.type
_entity.pdbx_description
1 polymer ?
#
loop_
_entity_poly.entity_id
_entity_poly.type
_entity_poly.pdbx_seq_one_letter_code
_entity_poly.pdbx_strand_id
1 'polypeptide(L)'
;NWNKVGWLAEKFARYDAAVICGRYTHMAFWQEPDLINANDPLLGMAQNYLICPNNHAAPILIDLIMDLCKKFEVDGMVIHASRTCRAFTNPQFLIADAATKRLGIQTSMFEGDVTDESFYKDELLNSRVEAMLEAIDSRRMVA
;
A
#
# COMPACT_ATOMS: atom_id res chain seq x y z
N ASN A 1 8.52 -5.51 -6.26
CA ASN A 1 9.50 -6.34 -6.96
C ASN A 1 9.76 -7.62 -6.19
N TRP A 2 9.33 -8.77 -6.73
CA TRP A 2 9.44 -10.09 -6.08
C TRP A 2 10.89 -10.48 -5.79
N ASN A 3 11.79 -10.15 -6.71
CA ASN A 3 13.23 -10.34 -6.58
C ASN A 3 13.87 -9.57 -5.40
N LYS A 4 13.18 -8.58 -4.81
CA LYS A 4 13.72 -7.72 -3.73
C LYS A 4 12.91 -7.79 -2.44
N VAL A 5 11.96 -8.74 -2.30
CA VAL A 5 11.08 -8.84 -1.11
C VAL A 5 11.90 -9.05 0.17
N GLY A 6 12.81 -10.02 0.18
CA GLY A 6 13.65 -10.30 1.36
C GLY A 6 14.53 -9.11 1.74
N TRP A 7 15.12 -8.45 0.74
CA TRP A 7 15.95 -7.28 0.94
C TRP A 7 15.16 -6.08 1.48
N LEU A 8 13.94 -5.84 0.98
CA LEU A 8 13.06 -4.79 1.48
C LEU A 8 12.68 -5.06 2.94
N ALA A 9 12.32 -6.31 3.27
CA ALA A 9 12.00 -6.71 4.63
C ALA A 9 13.18 -6.49 5.59
N GLU A 10 14.39 -6.89 5.20
CA GLU A 10 15.60 -6.68 5.99
C GLU A 10 15.92 -5.19 6.19
N LYS A 11 15.67 -4.36 5.17
CA LYS A 11 15.82 -2.90 5.30
C LYS A 11 14.86 -2.33 6.33
N PHE A 12 13.56 -2.63 6.26
CA PHE A 12 12.61 -2.12 7.25
C PHE A 12 12.97 -2.60 8.67
N ALA A 13 13.39 -3.87 8.82
CA ALA A 13 13.83 -4.41 10.10
C ALA A 13 15.05 -3.68 10.69
N ARG A 14 15.99 -3.21 9.86
CA ARG A 14 17.14 -2.40 10.32
C ARG A 14 16.75 -1.06 10.95
N TYR A 15 15.56 -0.54 10.63
CA TYR A 15 14.98 0.69 11.17
C TYR A 15 13.89 0.41 12.21
N ASP A 16 13.83 -0.82 12.74
CA ASP A 16 12.77 -1.26 13.66
C ASP A 16 11.34 -0.98 13.12
N ALA A 17 11.19 -1.05 11.79
CA ALA A 17 9.95 -0.78 11.10
C ALA A 17 9.28 -2.08 10.65
N ALA A 18 7.98 -2.19 10.91
CA ALA A 18 7.15 -3.33 10.50
C ALA A 18 6.18 -2.94 9.38
N VAL A 19 6.08 -3.77 8.34
CA VAL A 19 5.06 -3.63 7.29
C VAL A 19 3.80 -4.37 7.73
N ILE A 20 2.80 -3.63 8.20
CA ILE A 20 1.61 -4.20 8.87
C ILE A 20 0.36 -4.31 7.99
N CYS A 21 0.22 -3.43 6.98
CA CYS A 21 -0.93 -3.45 6.09
C CYS A 21 -0.54 -3.06 4.66
N GLY A 22 -1.35 -3.46 3.68
CA GLY A 22 -1.10 -3.13 2.29
C GLY A 22 -2.28 -3.45 1.40
N ARG A 23 -2.38 -2.74 0.26
CA ARG A 23 -3.48 -2.92 -0.70
C ARG A 23 -3.61 -4.36 -1.20
N TYR A 24 -2.50 -5.05 -1.43
CA TYR A 24 -2.56 -6.42 -1.95
C TYR A 24 -3.15 -7.41 -0.93
N THR A 25 -2.79 -7.27 0.35
CA THR A 25 -3.21 -8.18 1.41
C THR A 25 -4.58 -7.84 2.00
N HIS A 26 -4.97 -6.57 1.97
CA HIS A 26 -6.18 -6.08 2.66
C HIS A 26 -7.26 -5.54 1.71
N MET A 27 -6.97 -5.43 0.40
CA MET A 27 -7.87 -4.78 -0.56
C MET A 27 -7.92 -5.42 -1.95
N ALA A 28 -7.10 -6.42 -2.26
CA ALA A 28 -7.03 -6.95 -3.64
C ALA A 28 -7.84 -8.24 -3.84
N PHE A 29 -8.30 -8.91 -2.78
CA PHE A 29 -9.02 -10.19 -2.91
C PHE A 29 -10.05 -10.39 -1.78
N TRP A 30 -11.28 -10.80 -2.14
CA TRP A 30 -12.31 -11.35 -1.24
C TRP A 30 -12.43 -10.63 0.13
N GLN A 31 -12.83 -9.36 0.09
CA GLN A 31 -12.84 -8.51 1.30
C GLN A 31 -14.01 -8.82 2.24
N GLU A 32 -15.11 -9.37 1.71
CA GLU A 32 -16.38 -9.50 2.43
C GLU A 32 -16.78 -10.98 2.55
N PRO A 33 -16.15 -11.73 3.48
CA PRO A 33 -16.48 -13.13 3.70
C PRO A 33 -17.93 -13.32 4.15
N ASP A 34 -18.52 -12.30 4.78
CA ASP A 34 -19.91 -12.31 5.24
C ASP A 34 -20.94 -12.36 4.10
N LEU A 35 -20.53 -12.02 2.88
CA LEU A 35 -21.37 -12.16 1.68
C LEU A 35 -21.37 -13.59 1.11
N ILE A 36 -20.52 -14.49 1.61
CA ILE A 36 -20.48 -15.88 1.15
C ILE A 36 -21.68 -16.63 1.72
N ASN A 37 -22.65 -16.90 0.85
CA ASN A 37 -23.85 -17.67 1.19
C ASN A 37 -23.88 -19.00 0.43
N ALA A 38 -23.77 -20.13 1.13
CA ALA A 38 -23.81 -21.45 0.51
C ALA A 38 -25.17 -21.78 -0.13
N ASN A 39 -26.26 -21.16 0.33
CA ASN A 39 -27.61 -21.35 -0.22
C ASN A 39 -27.88 -20.48 -1.47
N ASP A 40 -27.11 -19.41 -1.66
CA ASP A 40 -27.14 -18.56 -2.85
C ASP A 40 -25.70 -18.13 -3.23
N PRO A 41 -24.90 -19.07 -3.76
CA PRO A 41 -23.48 -18.83 -3.98
C PRO A 41 -23.25 -17.81 -5.11
N LEU A 42 -24.16 -17.73 -6.08
CA LEU A 42 -24.02 -16.82 -7.22
C LEU A 42 -24.13 -15.36 -6.80
N LEU A 43 -25.08 -15.03 -5.92
CA LEU A 43 -25.22 -13.66 -5.40
C LEU A 43 -23.98 -13.24 -4.62
N GLY A 44 -23.54 -14.07 -3.67
CA GLY A 44 -22.37 -13.77 -2.83
C GLY A 44 -21.08 -13.63 -3.64
N MET A 45 -20.89 -14.47 -4.66
CA MET A 45 -19.80 -14.33 -5.62
C MET A 45 -19.91 -13.03 -6.41
N ALA A 46 -21.07 -12.75 -7.02
CA ALA A 46 -21.26 -11.55 -7.84
C ALA A 46 -20.97 -10.26 -7.06
N GLN A 47 -21.44 -10.18 -5.80
CA GLN A 47 -21.14 -9.06 -4.93
C GLN A 47 -19.64 -8.94 -4.65
N ASN A 48 -18.97 -10.02 -4.23
CA ASN A 48 -17.52 -10.02 -3.98
C ASN A 48 -16.69 -9.57 -5.19
N TYR A 49 -17.07 -9.99 -6.40
CA TYR A 49 -16.40 -9.55 -7.63
C TYR A 49 -16.62 -8.05 -7.91
N LEU A 50 -17.82 -7.53 -7.69
CA LEU A 50 -18.15 -6.13 -7.99
C LEU A 50 -17.55 -5.14 -6.98
N ILE A 51 -17.53 -5.49 -5.70
CA ILE A 51 -17.06 -4.60 -4.62
C ILE A 51 -15.54 -4.52 -4.52
N CYS A 52 -14.79 -5.38 -5.22
CA CYS A 52 -13.34 -5.38 -5.17
C CYS A 52 -12.82 -3.94 -5.41
N PRO A 53 -12.09 -3.32 -4.46
CA PRO A 53 -11.68 -1.92 -4.55
C PRO A 53 -10.95 -1.54 -5.84
N ASN A 54 -10.30 -2.52 -6.46
CA ASN A 54 -9.63 -2.38 -7.75
C ASN A 54 -10.56 -2.11 -8.95
N ASN A 55 -11.85 -2.43 -8.82
CA ASN A 55 -12.88 -2.14 -9.81
C ASN A 55 -13.52 -0.76 -9.62
N HIS A 56 -13.14 -0.04 -8.55
CA HIS A 56 -13.71 1.26 -8.20
C HIS A 56 -12.79 2.43 -8.56
N ALA A 57 -13.40 3.61 -8.65
CA ALA A 57 -12.68 4.86 -8.87
C ALA A 57 -11.81 5.26 -7.66
N ALA A 58 -10.82 6.12 -7.91
CA ALA A 58 -9.86 6.56 -6.91
C ALA A 58 -10.46 7.07 -5.58
N PRO A 59 -11.60 7.79 -5.53
CA PRO A 59 -12.16 8.26 -4.25
C PRO A 59 -12.47 7.13 -3.26
N ILE A 60 -13.16 6.08 -3.72
CA ILE A 60 -13.49 4.90 -2.89
C ILE A 60 -12.20 4.22 -2.41
N LEU A 61 -11.26 4.04 -3.33
CA LEU A 61 -9.96 3.43 -3.02
C LEU A 61 -9.20 4.23 -1.95
N ILE A 62 -9.19 5.57 -2.05
CA ILE A 62 -8.51 6.45 -1.09
C ILE A 62 -9.15 6.32 0.28
N ASP A 63 -10.47 6.39 0.38
CA ASP A 63 -11.18 6.33 1.67
C ASP A 63 -10.89 5.01 2.39
N LEU A 64 -10.97 3.88 1.68
CA LEU A 64 -10.63 2.57 2.23
C LEU A 64 -9.17 2.49 2.72
N ILE A 65 -8.22 3.06 1.97
CA ILE A 65 -6.81 3.11 2.38
C ILE A 65 -6.64 3.98 3.62
N MET A 66 -7.31 5.13 3.71
CA MET A 66 -7.25 5.99 4.89
C MET A 66 -7.81 5.30 6.12
N ASP A 67 -8.88 4.51 5.98
CA ASP A 67 -9.46 3.77 7.08
C ASP A 67 -8.55 2.63 7.54
N LEU A 68 -7.86 1.94 6.63
CA LEU A 68 -6.80 1.00 6.99
C LEU A 68 -5.65 1.69 7.71
N CYS A 69 -5.19 2.84 7.22
CA CYS A 69 -4.13 3.61 7.87
C CYS A 69 -4.50 4.01 9.30
N LYS A 70 -5.75 4.44 9.55
CA LYS A 70 -6.24 4.74 10.90
C LYS A 70 -6.35 3.49 11.77
N LYS A 71 -6.94 2.41 11.23
CA LYS A 71 -7.17 1.15 11.95
C LYS A 71 -5.87 0.54 12.47
N PHE A 72 -4.82 0.61 11.66
CA PHE A 72 -3.51 0.05 11.98
C PHE A 72 -2.52 1.09 12.50
N GLU A 73 -2.97 2.33 12.76
CA GLU A 73 -2.13 3.41 13.30
C GLU A 73 -0.83 3.60 12.51
N VAL A 74 -0.94 3.63 11.17
CA VAL A 74 0.19 3.66 10.24
C VAL A 74 0.95 4.99 10.34
N ASP A 75 2.25 4.95 10.62
CA ASP A 75 3.12 6.14 10.67
C ASP A 75 3.63 6.61 9.30
N GLY A 76 3.73 5.69 8.35
CA GLY A 76 4.37 5.92 7.05
C GLY A 76 3.84 5.00 5.95
N MET A 77 3.84 5.50 4.70
CA MET A 77 3.35 4.74 3.55
C MET A 77 4.42 4.66 2.45
N VAL A 78 4.85 3.44 2.14
CA VAL A 78 5.71 3.18 0.98
C VAL A 78 4.87 2.74 -0.22
N ILE A 79 5.04 3.43 -1.33
CA ILE A 79 4.24 3.27 -2.55
C ILE A 79 5.12 2.72 -3.68
N HIS A 80 4.76 1.54 -4.19
CA HIS A 80 5.42 0.91 -5.32
C HIS A 80 4.68 1.23 -6.63
N ALA A 81 5.23 2.15 -7.42
CA ALA A 81 4.75 2.51 -8.75
C ALA A 81 5.22 1.49 -9.78
N SER A 82 4.42 0.44 -9.98
CA SER A 82 4.72 -0.62 -10.95
C SER A 82 4.51 -0.14 -12.39
N ARG A 83 5.48 -0.42 -13.26
CA ARG A 83 5.41 -0.15 -14.70
C ARG A 83 4.37 -1.01 -15.43
N THR A 84 4.25 -2.28 -15.08
CA THR A 84 3.30 -3.21 -15.71
C THR A 84 1.89 -3.13 -15.14
N CYS A 85 1.71 -2.68 -13.90
CA CYS A 85 0.41 -2.67 -13.22
C CYS A 85 -0.27 -1.29 -13.20
N ARG A 86 -0.60 -0.73 -14.38
CA ARG A 86 -1.11 0.65 -14.49
C ARG A 86 -2.37 0.94 -13.67
N ALA A 87 -3.29 -0.01 -13.57
CA ALA A 87 -4.50 0.16 -12.75
C ALA A 87 -4.17 0.40 -11.25
N PHE A 88 -3.13 -0.26 -10.72
CA PHE A 88 -2.67 -0.03 -9.36
C PHE A 88 -1.83 1.25 -9.22
N THR A 89 -1.08 1.63 -10.26
CA THR A 89 -0.15 2.75 -10.25
C THR A 89 -0.84 4.10 -10.47
N ASN A 90 -1.83 4.19 -11.34
CA ASN A 90 -2.49 5.45 -11.70
C ASN A 90 -2.99 6.29 -10.49
N PRO A 91 -3.65 5.72 -9.45
CA PRO A 91 -4.17 6.52 -8.35
C PRO A 91 -3.12 6.91 -7.29
N GLN A 92 -1.87 6.46 -7.41
CA GLN A 92 -0.88 6.54 -6.32
C GLN A 92 -0.56 7.96 -5.86
N PHE A 93 -0.48 8.93 -6.78
CA PHE A 93 -0.27 10.33 -6.41
C PHE A 93 -1.43 10.89 -5.59
N LEU A 94 -2.68 10.54 -5.93
CA LEU A 94 -3.85 10.98 -5.18
C LEU A 94 -3.91 10.32 -3.80
N ILE A 95 -3.49 9.05 -3.70
CA ILE A 95 -3.39 8.33 -2.44
C ILE A 95 -2.33 8.97 -1.53
N ALA A 96 -1.15 9.28 -2.06
CA ALA A 96 -0.07 9.92 -1.32
C ALA A 96 -0.48 11.31 -0.80
N ASP A 97 -1.13 12.11 -1.66
CA ASP A 97 -1.66 13.42 -1.30
C ASP A 97 -2.71 13.33 -0.19
N ALA A 98 -3.64 12.37 -0.29
CA ALA A 98 -4.65 12.13 0.73
C ALA A 98 -4.05 11.66 2.06
N ALA A 99 -3.09 10.72 2.05
CA ALA A 99 -2.40 10.26 3.26
C ALA A 99 -1.73 11.42 4.01
N THR A 100 -1.04 12.28 3.26
CA THR A 100 -0.36 13.45 3.81
C THR A 100 -1.35 14.47 4.35
N LYS A 101 -2.34 14.89 3.54
CA LYS A 101 -3.27 15.97 3.91
C LYS A 101 -4.30 15.58 4.97
N ARG A 102 -4.79 14.34 4.93
CA ARG A 102 -5.88 13.89 5.82
C ARG A 102 -5.36 13.31 7.13
N LEU A 103 -4.20 12.66 7.10
CA LEU A 103 -3.68 11.89 8.24
C LEU A 103 -2.30 12.35 8.71
N GLY A 104 -1.63 13.25 7.99
CA GLY A 104 -0.25 13.65 8.32
C GLY A 104 0.78 12.53 8.10
N ILE A 105 0.40 11.46 7.40
CA ILE A 105 1.27 10.29 7.16
C ILE A 105 2.30 10.65 6.10
N GLN A 106 3.57 10.38 6.41
CA GLN A 106 4.64 10.59 5.46
C GLN A 106 4.66 9.47 4.42
N THR A 107 4.79 9.85 3.15
CA THR A 107 4.78 8.88 2.05
C THR A 107 6.07 8.91 1.26
N SER A 108 6.54 7.75 0.82
CA SER A 108 7.67 7.60 -0.09
C SER A 108 7.26 6.74 -1.27
N MET A 109 7.54 7.21 -2.49
CA MET A 109 7.20 6.49 -3.71
C MET A 109 8.46 6.12 -4.49
N PHE A 110 8.48 4.88 -4.96
CA PHE A 110 9.50 4.38 -5.85
C PHE A 110 8.90 3.69 -7.06
N GLU A 111 9.59 3.82 -8.18
CA GLU A 111 9.22 3.14 -9.42
C GLU A 111 9.91 1.78 -9.49
N GLY A 112 9.22 0.81 -10.07
CA GLY A 112 9.77 -0.52 -10.30
C GLY A 112 8.83 -1.39 -11.10
N ASP A 113 9.08 -2.69 -11.05
CA ASP A 113 8.15 -3.69 -11.57
C ASP A 113 7.88 -4.76 -10.50
N VAL A 114 6.89 -5.62 -10.75
CA VAL A 114 6.64 -6.78 -9.89
C VAL A 114 7.66 -7.88 -10.14
N THR A 115 8.16 -8.01 -11.36
CA THR A 115 9.04 -9.12 -11.79
C THR A 115 10.27 -8.67 -12.55
N ASP A 116 10.21 -7.54 -13.27
CA ASP A 116 11.35 -7.05 -14.05
C ASP A 116 12.29 -6.19 -13.19
N GLU A 117 13.47 -6.73 -12.94
CA GLU A 117 14.48 -6.08 -12.09
C GLU A 117 15.11 -4.84 -12.72
N SER A 118 15.08 -4.72 -14.05
CA SER A 118 15.72 -3.61 -14.77
C SER A 118 15.08 -2.26 -14.44
N PHE A 119 13.84 -2.27 -13.95
CA PHE A 119 13.14 -1.06 -13.50
C PHE A 119 13.46 -0.67 -12.06
N TYR A 120 14.18 -1.49 -11.31
CA TYR A 120 14.50 -1.22 -9.92
C TYR A 120 15.80 -0.43 -9.82
N LYS A 121 15.73 0.78 -9.24
CA LYS A 121 16.90 1.63 -8.99
C LYS A 121 17.24 1.63 -7.50
N ASP A 122 18.17 0.75 -7.12
CA ASP A 122 18.51 0.47 -5.71
C ASP A 122 18.85 1.75 -4.93
N GLU A 123 19.76 2.59 -5.42
CA GLU A 123 20.28 3.77 -4.70
C GLU A 123 19.21 4.84 -4.44
N LEU A 124 18.36 5.10 -5.44
CA LEU A 124 17.31 6.10 -5.34
C LEU A 124 16.21 5.67 -4.37
N LEU A 125 15.89 4.38 -4.36
CA LEU A 125 14.90 3.82 -3.45
C LEU A 125 15.41 3.80 -2.01
N ASN A 126 16.65 3.36 -1.81
CA ASN A 126 17.33 3.32 -0.52
C ASN A 126 17.21 4.66 0.20
N SER A 127 17.78 5.69 -0.42
CA SER A 127 17.86 7.03 0.17
C SER A 127 16.47 7.59 0.52
N ARG A 128 15.45 7.34 -0.31
CA ARG A 128 14.08 7.84 -0.06
C ARG A 128 13.34 7.10 1.04
N VAL A 129 13.55 5.79 1.18
CA VAL A 129 12.91 5.01 2.25
C VAL A 129 13.60 5.32 3.57
N GLU A 130 14.93 5.38 3.59
CA GLU A 130 15.73 5.72 4.76
C GLU A 130 15.38 7.11 5.30
N ALA A 131 15.38 8.12 4.44
CA ALA A 131 14.98 9.48 4.82
C ALA A 131 13.53 9.57 5.34
N MET A 132 12.63 8.71 4.84
CA MET A 132 11.25 8.66 5.35
C MET A 132 11.20 8.08 6.77
N LEU A 133 11.92 6.98 7.01
CA LEU A 133 11.98 6.31 8.31
C LEU A 133 12.66 7.20 9.36
N GLU A 134 13.79 7.82 9.02
CA GLU A 134 14.48 8.77 9.90
C GLU A 134 13.60 9.98 10.28
N ALA A 135 12.80 10.47 9.34
CA ALA A 135 11.86 11.57 9.60
C ALA A 135 10.67 11.13 10.48
N ILE A 136 10.22 9.88 10.38
CA ILE A 136 9.21 9.31 11.28
C ILE A 136 9.78 9.22 12.71
N ASP A 137 10.97 8.66 12.85
CA ASP A 137 11.63 8.51 14.17
C ASP A 137 11.92 9.87 14.81
N SER A 138 12.39 10.83 14.02
CA SER A 138 12.63 12.20 14.50
C SER A 138 11.35 12.85 15.05
N ARG A 139 10.18 12.62 14.43
CA ARG A 139 8.90 13.11 14.94
C ARG A 139 8.49 12.44 16.25
N ARG A 140 8.74 11.14 16.38
CA ARG A 140 8.44 10.37 17.60
C ARG A 140 9.29 10.80 18.78
N MET A 141 10.55 11.20 18.56
CA MET A 141 11.43 11.69 19.63
C MET A 141 11.03 13.06 20.19
N VAL A 142 10.25 13.83 19.44
CA VAL A 142 9.83 15.20 19.81
C VAL A 142 8.41 15.23 20.39
N ALA A 143 7.61 14.18 20.15
CA ALA A 143 6.27 13.99 20.69
C ALA A 143 6.29 13.48 22.13
#